data_AF-A0A0Q0VG82-F1
#
_entry.id   AF-A0A0Q0VG82-F1
#
_cell.length_a   1.000
_cell.length_b   1.000
_cell.length_c   1.000
_cell.angle_alpha   90.00
_cell.angle_beta   90.00
_cell.angle_gamma   90.00
#
_symmetry.space_group_name_H-M   'P 1'
#
loop_
_entity.id
_entity.type
_entity.pdbx_description
1 polymer ?
#
loop_
_entity_poly.entity_id
_entity_poly.type
_entity_poly.pdbx_seq_one_letter_code
_entity_poly.pdbx_strand_id
1 'polypeptide(L)'
;MYSVIEKNIFNWSKRASYDLPWWTEYDAEIITPYDFPNERINEAKEYIKKNNLTEDFIIKSIQNKSDNDWQYIFKLTKFIQDSILHNPVYQPSDKRVLNPISVIKNKKIFEKRLIKNVLLIIILGEGRCGQVAQVLCELLKKTGFKSKIEKINNHIVTTLFYNNNEYLIDADAYKNNIMFYKSNKLYTKKEILKNPYIVDQFKHTGWMFRRNTRYSMGKNNRNFCGYVDFFDPEIDGQVSYKYGAKNKLLPPSVCIWNKENLKSKINKEINFSFKQQFPERVKEYKIKIGKKSKNYSYNYLIYKNLLNETGDIIDSFSTTTNTFSFKFTEKGKYYITVSAIPDYIDEHPSYLWWSDECKVIIE
;
A
#
# COMPACT_ATOMS: atom_id res chain seq x y z
N MET A 1 -18.57 -20.22 4.06
CA MET A 1 -18.96 -19.55 2.79
C MET A 1 -18.16 -18.28 2.47
N TYR A 2 -17.70 -17.47 3.46
CA TYR A 2 -16.47 -16.65 3.27
C TYR A 2 -15.30 -17.54 2.80
N SER A 3 -15.27 -18.78 3.29
CA SER A 3 -14.29 -19.81 2.93
C SER A 3 -14.12 -20.16 1.46
N VAL A 4 -15.01 -19.81 0.52
CA VAL A 4 -14.82 -20.17 -0.91
C VAL A 4 -14.26 -18.99 -1.72
N ILE A 5 -14.75 -17.77 -1.47
CA ILE A 5 -14.15 -16.55 -2.02
C ILE A 5 -12.79 -16.28 -1.36
N GLU A 6 -12.69 -16.43 -0.04
CA GLU A 6 -11.41 -16.36 0.67
C GLU A 6 -10.51 -17.54 0.33
N LYS A 7 -10.94 -18.81 0.39
CA LYS A 7 -9.98 -19.87 0.01
C LYS A 7 -9.59 -19.78 -1.46
N ASN A 8 -10.47 -19.43 -2.39
CA ASN A 8 -10.09 -19.58 -3.79
C ASN A 8 -9.57 -18.30 -4.45
N ILE A 9 -10.15 -17.12 -4.16
CA ILE A 9 -9.62 -15.83 -4.64
C ILE A 9 -8.48 -15.36 -3.73
N PHE A 10 -8.56 -15.56 -2.40
CA PHE A 10 -7.43 -15.25 -1.52
C PHE A 10 -6.29 -16.27 -1.56
N ASN A 11 -6.46 -17.56 -1.89
CA ASN A 11 -5.25 -18.40 -2.07
C ASN A 11 -4.47 -18.03 -3.33
N TRP A 12 -5.13 -17.55 -4.38
CA TRP A 12 -4.45 -17.10 -5.60
C TRP A 12 -3.78 -15.73 -5.42
N SER A 13 -4.44 -14.78 -4.72
CA SER A 13 -3.84 -13.48 -4.35
C SER A 13 -2.90 -13.56 -3.13
N LYS A 14 -2.95 -14.61 -2.29
CA LYS A 14 -1.97 -14.86 -1.23
C LYS A 14 -0.58 -15.11 -1.78
N ARG A 15 -0.47 -15.74 -2.97
CA ARG A 15 0.81 -15.84 -3.71
C ARG A 15 1.42 -14.47 -4.02
N ALA A 16 0.61 -13.40 -4.07
CA ALA A 16 1.08 -12.04 -4.32
C ALA A 16 1.32 -11.23 -3.02
N SER A 17 0.66 -11.57 -1.91
CA SER A 17 0.57 -10.69 -0.73
C SER A 17 1.14 -11.24 0.58
N TYR A 18 1.49 -12.53 0.66
CA TYR A 18 2.01 -13.15 1.89
C TYR A 18 3.26 -14.02 1.70
N ASP A 19 3.51 -14.52 0.48
CA ASP A 19 4.75 -15.22 0.10
C ASP A 19 5.68 -14.29 -0.73
N LEU A 20 6.88 -14.76 -1.10
CA LEU A 20 7.73 -14.07 -2.09
C LEU A 20 6.89 -13.84 -3.35
N PRO A 21 6.77 -12.60 -3.86
CA PRO A 21 6.00 -12.38 -5.07
C PRO A 21 6.59 -13.17 -6.22
N TRP A 22 5.75 -13.79 -7.04
CA TRP A 22 6.18 -14.64 -8.15
C TRP A 22 7.21 -13.98 -9.08
N TRP A 23 7.20 -12.65 -9.21
CA TRP A 23 8.15 -11.94 -10.06
C TRP A 23 9.59 -11.97 -9.52
N THR A 24 9.77 -12.24 -8.23
CA THR A 24 11.10 -12.43 -7.64
C THR A 24 11.79 -13.70 -8.12
N GLU A 25 11.01 -14.66 -8.65
CA GLU A 25 11.50 -15.93 -9.20
C GLU A 25 11.77 -15.84 -10.71
N TYR A 26 11.36 -14.76 -11.37
CA TYR A 26 11.46 -14.63 -12.83
C TYR A 26 12.87 -14.19 -13.25
N ASP A 27 13.52 -15.02 -14.06
CA ASP A 27 14.90 -14.84 -14.53
C ASP A 27 14.95 -13.94 -15.78
N ALA A 28 14.54 -12.68 -15.63
CA ALA A 28 14.61 -11.71 -16.72
C ALA A 28 15.66 -10.65 -16.41
N GLU A 29 16.72 -10.61 -17.23
CA GLU A 29 17.79 -9.61 -17.14
C GLU A 29 17.29 -8.17 -17.37
N ILE A 30 16.18 -8.03 -18.11
CA ILE A 30 15.46 -6.77 -18.34
C ILE A 30 13.97 -7.04 -18.15
N ILE A 31 13.40 -6.56 -17.04
CA ILE A 31 11.96 -6.61 -16.82
C ILE A 31 11.35 -5.29 -17.27
N THR A 32 10.60 -5.33 -18.35
CA THR A 32 9.80 -4.18 -18.77
C THR A 32 8.40 -4.29 -18.16
N PRO A 33 7.75 -3.17 -17.80
CA PRO A 33 6.36 -3.19 -17.31
C PRO A 33 5.35 -3.63 -18.38
N TYR A 34 5.82 -3.88 -19.60
CA TYR A 34 5.04 -4.25 -20.76
C TYR A 34 5.03 -5.77 -21.05
N ASP A 35 5.71 -6.56 -20.22
CA ASP A 35 5.90 -8.01 -20.41
C ASP A 35 5.19 -8.82 -19.31
N PHE A 36 3.87 -8.63 -19.15
CA PHE A 36 3.10 -9.46 -18.22
C PHE A 36 3.04 -10.92 -18.72
N PRO A 37 3.30 -11.95 -17.88
CA PRO A 37 3.35 -13.35 -18.34
C PRO A 37 2.01 -13.85 -18.87
N ASN A 38 2.01 -14.40 -20.08
CA ASN A 38 0.81 -14.94 -20.71
C ASN A 38 0.27 -16.18 -19.96
N GLU A 39 1.17 -16.96 -19.36
CA GLU A 39 0.85 -18.15 -18.57
C GLU A 39 -0.10 -17.78 -17.43
N ARG A 40 0.20 -16.69 -16.70
CA ARG A 40 -0.67 -16.19 -15.61
C ARG A 40 -2.05 -15.77 -16.11
N ILE A 41 -2.11 -15.14 -17.28
CA ILE A 41 -3.39 -14.71 -17.88
C ILE A 41 -4.22 -15.94 -18.27
N ASN A 42 -3.59 -16.95 -18.85
CA ASN A 42 -4.25 -18.18 -19.27
C ASN A 42 -4.75 -18.98 -18.05
N GLU A 43 -3.91 -19.15 -17.03
CA GLU A 43 -4.31 -19.78 -15.75
C GLU A 43 -5.51 -19.06 -15.11
N ALA A 44 -5.50 -17.73 -15.07
CA ALA A 44 -6.62 -16.94 -14.54
C ALA A 44 -7.90 -17.13 -15.35
N LYS A 45 -7.81 -17.16 -16.69
CA LYS A 45 -8.96 -17.43 -17.58
C LYS A 45 -9.52 -18.83 -17.40
N GLU A 46 -8.66 -19.84 -17.32
CA GLU A 46 -9.05 -21.22 -17.06
C GLU A 46 -9.72 -21.36 -15.70
N TYR A 47 -9.17 -20.69 -14.68
CA TYR A 47 -9.74 -20.66 -13.35
C TYR A 47 -11.15 -20.04 -13.33
N ILE A 48 -11.35 -18.91 -14.01
CA ILE A 48 -12.67 -18.27 -14.19
C ILE A 48 -13.66 -19.24 -14.84
N LYS A 49 -13.25 -19.86 -15.96
CA LYS A 49 -14.09 -20.80 -16.72
C LYS A 49 -14.46 -22.03 -15.90
N LYS A 50 -13.47 -22.67 -15.25
CA LYS A 50 -13.64 -23.89 -14.46
C LYS A 50 -14.59 -23.70 -13.28
N ASN A 51 -14.59 -22.51 -12.67
CA ASN A 51 -15.40 -22.21 -11.50
C ASN A 51 -16.68 -21.43 -11.83
N ASN A 52 -16.97 -21.21 -13.11
CA ASN A 52 -18.11 -20.42 -13.61
C ASN A 52 -18.27 -19.08 -12.86
N LEU A 53 -17.14 -18.39 -12.64
CA LEU A 53 -17.14 -17.15 -11.85
C LEU A 53 -17.74 -16.01 -12.68
N THR A 54 -18.52 -15.17 -12.00
CA THR A 54 -19.13 -13.98 -12.58
C THR A 54 -18.95 -12.79 -11.63
N GLU A 55 -19.06 -11.58 -12.17
CA GLU A 55 -19.09 -10.36 -11.35
C GLU A 55 -20.30 -10.34 -10.41
N ASP A 56 -21.45 -10.88 -10.83
CA ASP A 56 -22.67 -11.00 -10.02
C ASP A 56 -22.46 -11.85 -8.77
N PHE A 57 -21.65 -12.90 -8.86
CA PHE A 57 -21.29 -13.71 -7.70
C PHE A 57 -20.55 -12.90 -6.64
N ILE A 58 -19.60 -12.06 -7.05
CA ILE A 58 -18.87 -11.14 -6.16
C ILE A 58 -19.83 -10.12 -5.55
N ILE A 59 -20.63 -9.47 -6.40
CA ILE A 59 -21.60 -8.45 -6.01
C ILE A 59 -22.57 -9.00 -4.94
N LYS A 60 -23.25 -10.12 -5.23
CA LYS A 60 -24.21 -10.74 -4.30
C LYS A 60 -23.57 -11.13 -2.98
N SER A 61 -22.33 -11.63 -3.02
CA SER A 61 -21.59 -12.03 -1.81
C SER A 61 -21.26 -10.87 -0.87
N ILE A 62 -21.14 -9.65 -1.41
CA ILE A 62 -20.89 -8.43 -0.65
C ILE A 62 -22.22 -7.78 -0.23
N GLN A 63 -23.21 -7.71 -1.14
CA GLN A 63 -24.55 -7.18 -0.87
C GLN A 63 -25.25 -7.92 0.27
N ASN A 64 -25.25 -9.25 0.27
CA ASN A 64 -25.92 -10.07 1.29
C ASN A 64 -25.36 -9.88 2.71
N LYS A 65 -24.24 -9.18 2.86
CA LYS A 65 -23.60 -8.90 4.13
C LYS A 65 -23.66 -7.43 4.50
N SER A 66 -24.33 -6.60 3.71
CA SER A 66 -24.34 -5.15 3.87
C SER A 66 -25.72 -4.70 4.30
N ASP A 67 -25.81 -3.96 5.40
CA ASP A 67 -27.10 -3.51 5.94
C ASP A 67 -27.61 -2.24 5.23
N ASN A 68 -26.72 -1.54 4.52
CA ASN A 68 -27.03 -0.32 3.78
C ASN A 68 -25.98 -0.06 2.68
N ASP A 69 -26.26 0.93 1.84
CA ASP A 69 -25.41 1.32 0.71
C ASP A 69 -23.99 1.69 1.12
N TRP A 70 -23.80 2.42 2.22
CA TRP A 70 -22.47 2.79 2.68
C TRP A 70 -21.65 1.60 3.15
N GLN A 71 -22.28 0.67 3.89
CA GLN A 71 -21.63 -0.59 4.24
C GLN A 71 -21.26 -1.39 2.98
N TYR A 72 -22.13 -1.39 1.97
CA TYR A 72 -21.85 -2.06 0.69
C TYR A 72 -20.64 -1.43 -0.01
N ILE A 73 -20.63 -0.11 -0.20
CA ILE A 73 -19.53 0.64 -0.82
C ILE A 73 -18.22 0.39 -0.07
N PHE A 74 -18.25 0.41 1.27
CA PHE A 74 -17.08 0.15 2.10
C PHE A 74 -16.57 -1.29 1.93
N LYS A 75 -17.46 -2.30 2.02
CA LYS A 75 -17.09 -3.72 1.89
C LYS A 75 -16.60 -4.04 0.48
N LEU A 76 -17.16 -3.41 -0.55
CA LEU A 76 -16.69 -3.51 -1.93
C LEU A 76 -15.29 -2.89 -2.08
N THR A 77 -15.09 -1.67 -1.60
CA THR A 77 -13.79 -0.98 -1.65
C THR A 77 -12.73 -1.82 -0.94
N LYS A 78 -13.03 -2.31 0.27
CA LYS A 78 -12.20 -3.24 1.02
C LYS A 78 -11.86 -4.49 0.22
N PHE A 79 -12.87 -5.14 -0.36
CA PHE A 79 -12.65 -6.35 -1.16
C PHE A 79 -11.66 -6.08 -2.30
N ILE A 80 -11.75 -4.94 -2.97
CA ILE A 80 -10.82 -4.55 -4.04
C ILE A 80 -9.41 -4.24 -3.49
N GLN A 81 -9.32 -3.50 -2.39
CA GLN A 81 -8.04 -3.25 -1.71
C GLN A 81 -7.33 -4.55 -1.33
N ASP A 82 -8.08 -5.53 -0.82
CA ASP A 82 -7.55 -6.81 -0.38
C ASP A 82 -7.26 -7.79 -1.54
N SER A 83 -8.00 -7.66 -2.65
CA SER A 83 -7.89 -8.59 -3.80
C SER A 83 -6.84 -8.17 -4.82
N ILE A 84 -6.58 -6.87 -4.98
CA ILE A 84 -5.70 -6.37 -6.04
C ILE A 84 -4.50 -5.65 -5.44
N LEU A 85 -3.33 -6.25 -5.64
CA LEU A 85 -2.04 -5.65 -5.33
C LEU A 85 -1.65 -4.63 -6.40
N HIS A 86 -1.12 -3.49 -5.96
CA HIS A 86 -0.42 -2.60 -6.87
C HIS A 86 0.91 -3.26 -7.25
N ASN A 87 1.00 -3.85 -8.44
CA ASN A 87 2.22 -4.53 -8.88
C ASN A 87 3.25 -3.46 -9.29
N PRO A 88 4.38 -3.26 -8.58
CA PRO A 88 5.32 -2.17 -8.87
C PRO A 88 6.14 -2.43 -10.13
N VAL A 89 6.18 -3.68 -10.60
CA VAL A 89 7.05 -4.12 -11.69
C VAL A 89 6.28 -4.20 -13.00
N TYR A 90 5.12 -4.86 -12.99
CA TYR A 90 4.34 -5.16 -14.18
C TYR A 90 3.04 -4.37 -14.24
N GLN A 91 2.48 -4.29 -15.44
CA GLN A 91 1.11 -3.87 -15.65
C GLN A 91 0.38 -4.96 -16.43
N PRO A 92 -0.68 -5.58 -15.87
CA PRO A 92 -1.44 -6.62 -16.56
C PRO A 92 -1.89 -6.20 -17.96
N SER A 93 -1.45 -6.95 -18.98
CA SER A 93 -1.74 -6.69 -20.39
C SER A 93 -1.84 -7.97 -21.19
N ASP A 94 -2.75 -8.03 -22.17
CA ASP A 94 -2.99 -9.19 -23.02
C ASP A 94 -1.95 -9.38 -24.14
N LYS A 95 -1.16 -8.33 -24.41
CA LYS A 95 -0.14 -8.31 -25.46
C LYS A 95 1.17 -7.83 -24.90
N ARG A 96 2.20 -8.66 -25.10
CA ARG A 96 3.59 -8.31 -24.89
C ARG A 96 3.99 -7.17 -25.83
N VAL A 97 4.75 -6.19 -25.34
CA VAL A 97 5.35 -5.19 -26.22
C VAL A 97 6.85 -5.38 -26.31
N LEU A 98 7.28 -5.99 -27.41
CA LEU A 98 8.69 -6.27 -27.70
C LEU A 98 9.55 -5.01 -27.90
N ASN A 99 8.93 -3.86 -28.23
CA ASN A 99 9.63 -2.60 -28.43
C ASN A 99 8.98 -1.46 -27.62
N PRO A 100 9.52 -1.12 -26.43
CA PRO A 100 9.00 -0.04 -25.57
C PRO A 100 8.89 1.32 -26.28
N ILE A 101 9.76 1.60 -27.26
CA ILE A 101 9.73 2.86 -28.02
C ILE A 101 8.45 2.98 -28.86
N SER A 102 7.93 1.85 -29.37
CA SER A 102 6.69 1.84 -30.15
C SER A 102 5.46 2.17 -29.29
N VAL A 103 5.50 1.83 -28.00
CA VAL A 103 4.47 2.18 -27.02
C VAL A 103 4.48 3.68 -26.74
N ILE A 104 5.66 4.25 -26.50
CA ILE A 104 5.83 5.67 -26.18
C ILE A 104 5.29 6.53 -27.32
N LYS A 105 5.50 6.11 -28.57
CA LYS A 105 5.02 6.83 -29.76
C LYS A 105 3.54 6.62 -30.06
N ASN A 106 2.88 5.59 -29.52
CA ASN A 106 1.50 5.25 -29.87
C ASN A 106 0.62 4.88 -28.66
N LYS A 107 0.06 5.91 -28.03
CA LYS A 107 -0.86 5.80 -26.89
C LYS A 107 -2.03 4.84 -27.13
N LYS A 108 -2.57 4.77 -28.35
CA LYS A 108 -3.69 3.87 -28.68
C LYS A 108 -3.30 2.39 -28.61
N ILE A 109 -2.06 2.05 -29.00
CA ILE A 109 -1.55 0.68 -28.89
C ILE A 109 -1.39 0.32 -27.41
N PHE A 110 -0.85 1.24 -26.61
CA PHE A 110 -0.73 1.05 -25.16
C PHE A 110 -2.08 0.81 -24.47
N GLU A 111 -3.12 1.58 -24.81
CA GLU A 111 -4.42 1.42 -24.17
C GLU A 111 -5.15 0.13 -24.58
N LYS A 112 -4.93 -0.34 -25.81
CA LYS A 112 -5.54 -1.57 -26.33
C LYS A 112 -4.96 -2.83 -25.72
N ARG A 113 -3.71 -2.80 -25.25
CA ARG A 113 -3.08 -3.97 -24.60
C ARG A 113 -3.52 -4.20 -23.15
N LEU A 114 -4.08 -3.18 -22.49
CA LEU A 114 -4.37 -3.28 -21.07
C LEU A 114 -5.54 -4.23 -20.84
N ILE A 115 -5.38 -5.14 -19.89
CA ILE A 115 -6.50 -5.96 -19.43
C ILE A 115 -7.48 -5.02 -18.73
N LYS A 116 -8.72 -4.98 -19.23
CA LYS A 116 -9.85 -4.20 -18.67
C LYS A 116 -11.00 -5.07 -18.16
N ASN A 117 -10.93 -6.38 -18.38
CA ASN A 117 -11.94 -7.32 -17.89
C ASN A 117 -11.87 -7.38 -16.35
N VAL A 118 -12.94 -6.97 -15.69
CA VAL A 118 -13.02 -6.78 -14.23
C VAL A 118 -12.68 -8.06 -13.49
N LEU A 119 -13.34 -9.16 -13.87
CA LEU A 119 -13.13 -10.45 -13.23
C LEU A 119 -11.71 -10.96 -13.42
N LEU A 120 -11.14 -10.81 -14.62
CA LEU A 120 -9.76 -11.20 -14.90
C LEU A 120 -8.76 -10.42 -14.05
N ILE A 121 -8.94 -9.11 -13.85
CA ILE A 121 -8.06 -8.31 -12.97
C ILE A 121 -8.16 -8.81 -11.52
N ILE A 122 -9.38 -9.05 -11.02
CA ILE A 122 -9.60 -9.58 -9.66
C ILE A 122 -8.93 -10.94 -9.47
N ILE A 123 -9.08 -11.85 -10.43
CA ILE A 123 -8.46 -13.17 -10.37
C ILE A 123 -6.95 -13.07 -10.52
N LEU A 124 -6.44 -12.19 -11.39
CA LEU A 124 -4.99 -11.96 -11.49
C LEU A 124 -4.38 -11.46 -10.17
N GLY A 125 -5.17 -10.77 -9.36
CA GLY A 125 -4.80 -10.23 -8.07
C GLY A 125 -3.86 -9.03 -8.16
N GLU A 126 -3.71 -8.44 -9.35
CA GLU A 126 -2.71 -7.43 -9.65
C GLU A 126 -3.29 -6.38 -10.60
N GLY A 127 -2.90 -5.13 -10.39
CA GLY A 127 -3.31 -4.01 -11.23
C GLY A 127 -2.56 -2.75 -10.89
N ARG A 128 -2.72 -1.72 -11.74
CA ARG A 128 -2.30 -0.34 -11.44
C ARG A 128 -3.52 0.53 -11.15
N CYS A 129 -3.31 1.77 -10.72
CA CYS A 129 -4.37 2.73 -10.39
C CYS A 129 -5.53 2.75 -11.38
N GLY A 130 -5.26 2.80 -12.69
CA GLY A 130 -6.30 2.77 -13.72
C GLY A 130 -7.12 1.48 -13.76
N GLN A 131 -6.50 0.31 -13.54
CA GLN A 131 -7.18 -0.99 -13.52
C GLN A 131 -7.97 -1.18 -12.22
N VAL A 132 -7.39 -0.78 -11.08
CA VAL A 132 -8.07 -0.85 -9.79
C VAL A 132 -9.29 0.08 -9.78
N ALA A 133 -9.14 1.32 -10.27
CA ALA A 133 -10.24 2.27 -10.43
C ALA A 133 -11.31 1.76 -11.42
N GLN A 134 -10.90 1.09 -12.50
CA GLN A 134 -11.83 0.47 -13.46
C GLN A 134 -12.66 -0.63 -12.78
N VAL A 135 -12.01 -1.55 -12.07
CA VAL A 135 -12.70 -2.64 -11.36
C VAL A 135 -13.73 -2.09 -10.39
N LEU A 136 -13.34 -1.16 -9.53
CA LEU A 136 -14.25 -0.57 -8.55
C LEU A 136 -15.40 0.19 -9.22
N CYS A 137 -15.09 1.00 -10.25
CA CYS A 137 -16.09 1.78 -10.99
C CYS A 137 -17.16 0.87 -11.62
N GLU A 138 -16.76 -0.19 -12.32
CA GLU A 138 -17.70 -1.07 -13.01
C GLU A 138 -18.56 -1.88 -12.05
N LEU A 139 -18.01 -2.38 -10.93
CA LEU A 139 -18.80 -3.08 -9.91
C LEU A 139 -19.82 -2.15 -9.22
N LEU A 140 -19.47 -0.88 -8.99
CA LEU A 140 -20.40 0.14 -8.48
C LEU A 140 -21.53 0.42 -9.49
N LYS A 141 -21.22 0.60 -10.77
CA LYS A 141 -22.24 0.82 -11.82
C LYS A 141 -23.22 -0.35 -11.91
N LYS A 142 -22.70 -1.59 -11.87
CA LYS A 142 -23.52 -2.80 -11.92
C LYS A 142 -24.47 -2.95 -10.73
N THR A 143 -24.19 -2.27 -9.64
CA THR A 143 -25.05 -2.22 -8.45
C THR A 143 -25.91 -0.96 -8.35
N GLY A 144 -26.00 -0.19 -9.44
CA GLY A 144 -26.87 0.99 -9.53
C GLY A 144 -26.24 2.28 -9.01
N PHE A 145 -25.01 2.25 -8.51
CA PHE A 145 -24.32 3.48 -8.10
C PHE A 145 -23.81 4.24 -9.32
N LYS A 146 -24.07 5.54 -9.35
CA LYS A 146 -23.48 6.43 -10.33
C LYS A 146 -22.00 6.62 -9.99
N SER A 147 -21.11 6.17 -10.87
CA SER A 147 -19.67 6.31 -10.70
C SER A 147 -18.95 6.54 -12.04
N LYS A 148 -17.76 7.13 -11.98
CA LYS A 148 -16.88 7.34 -13.15
C LYS A 148 -15.42 7.17 -12.74
N ILE A 149 -14.58 6.83 -13.71
CA ILE A 149 -13.13 6.90 -13.55
C ILE A 149 -12.70 8.35 -13.75
N GLU A 150 -11.86 8.86 -12.87
CA GLU A 150 -11.36 10.22 -12.93
C GLU A 150 -9.84 10.24 -12.82
N LYS A 151 -9.21 10.98 -13.73
CA LYS A 151 -7.77 11.27 -13.65
C LYS A 151 -7.59 12.55 -12.82
N ILE A 152 -6.83 12.45 -11.74
CA ILE A 152 -6.46 13.56 -10.88
C ILE A 152 -4.95 13.72 -10.96
N ASN A 153 -4.48 14.83 -11.54
CA ASN A 153 -3.06 15.09 -11.77
C ASN A 153 -2.33 13.86 -12.39
N ASN A 154 -1.53 13.15 -11.60
CA ASN A 154 -0.74 11.98 -12.01
C ASN A 154 -1.32 10.62 -11.54
N HIS A 155 -2.59 10.58 -11.15
CA HIS A 155 -3.24 9.40 -10.60
C HIS A 155 -4.65 9.18 -11.16
N ILE A 156 -5.17 7.97 -11.02
CA ILE A 156 -6.49 7.58 -11.51
C ILE A 156 -7.26 6.92 -10.36
N VAL A 157 -8.45 7.44 -10.08
CA VAL A 157 -9.33 6.98 -8.99
C VAL A 157 -10.75 6.80 -9.48
N THR A 158 -11.60 6.18 -8.65
CA THR A 158 -13.04 6.12 -8.90
C THR A 158 -13.72 7.30 -8.20
N THR A 159 -14.51 8.07 -8.94
CA THR A 159 -15.43 9.06 -8.36
C THR A 159 -16.82 8.44 -8.22
N LEU A 160 -17.35 8.44 -7.01
CA LEU A 160 -18.69 7.97 -6.67
C LEU A 160 -19.62 9.16 -6.45
N PHE A 161 -20.81 9.13 -7.05
CA PHE A 161 -21.88 10.09 -6.80
C PHE A 161 -22.92 9.45 -5.87
N TYR A 162 -23.09 10.00 -4.68
CA TYR A 162 -24.01 9.47 -3.68
C TYR A 162 -24.58 10.60 -2.81
N ASN A 163 -25.88 10.58 -2.55
CA ASN A 163 -26.59 11.62 -1.77
C ASN A 163 -26.19 13.06 -2.16
N ASN A 164 -26.24 13.39 -3.45
CA ASN A 164 -25.87 14.70 -4.01
C ASN A 164 -24.42 15.15 -3.77
N ASN A 165 -23.52 14.23 -3.41
CA ASN A 165 -22.11 14.51 -3.20
C ASN A 165 -21.24 13.63 -4.11
N GLU A 166 -20.06 14.15 -4.48
CA GLU A 166 -19.00 13.38 -5.14
C GLU A 166 -17.96 12.95 -4.11
N TYR A 167 -17.54 11.69 -4.15
CA TYR A 167 -16.50 11.11 -3.29
C TYR A 167 -15.39 10.52 -4.14
N LEU A 168 -14.13 10.74 -3.73
CA LEU A 168 -12.99 10.05 -4.32
C LEU A 168 -12.76 8.75 -3.56
N ILE A 169 -12.84 7.62 -4.26
CA ILE A 169 -12.56 6.30 -3.71
C ILE A 169 -11.30 5.76 -4.38
N ASP A 170 -10.23 5.66 -3.59
CA ASP A 170 -8.94 5.15 -4.04
C ASP A 170 -8.62 3.82 -3.36
N ALA A 171 -8.88 2.73 -4.10
CA ALA A 171 -8.54 1.39 -3.67
C ALA A 171 -7.11 0.96 -4.10
N ASP A 172 -6.37 1.83 -4.79
CA ASP A 172 -4.99 1.56 -5.24
C ASP A 172 -3.96 2.08 -4.25
N ALA A 173 -3.95 3.38 -3.95
CA ALA A 173 -2.94 3.99 -3.08
C ALA A 173 -3.14 3.64 -1.59
N TYR A 174 -4.36 3.32 -1.20
CA TYR A 174 -4.75 3.01 0.17
C TYR A 174 -5.27 1.59 0.24
N LYS A 175 -4.64 0.76 1.10
CA LYS A 175 -5.03 -0.64 1.32
C LYS A 175 -5.49 -0.84 2.78
N ASN A 176 -5.95 -2.03 3.11
CA ASN A 176 -6.34 -2.43 4.46
C ASN A 176 -7.47 -1.57 5.07
N ASN A 177 -8.53 -1.32 4.30
CA ASN A 177 -9.74 -0.59 4.73
C ASN A 177 -9.53 0.90 4.96
N ILE A 178 -8.44 1.46 4.43
CA ILE A 178 -8.18 2.88 4.54
C ILE A 178 -9.04 3.60 3.50
N MET A 179 -9.89 4.48 3.98
CA MET A 179 -10.69 5.42 3.22
C MET A 179 -10.62 6.77 3.93
N PHE A 180 -10.95 7.85 3.23
CA PHE A 180 -10.80 9.22 3.73
C PHE A 180 -11.91 9.60 4.72
N TYR A 181 -11.98 8.93 5.87
CA TYR A 181 -12.93 9.20 6.94
C TYR A 181 -12.35 10.16 7.98
N LYS A 182 -13.14 11.14 8.40
CA LYS A 182 -12.92 11.91 9.64
C LYS A 182 -14.24 12.05 10.38
N SER A 183 -14.25 11.77 11.68
CA SER A 183 -15.44 11.87 12.53
C SER A 183 -16.67 11.16 11.94
N ASN A 184 -16.50 9.92 11.49
CA ASN A 184 -17.53 9.08 10.84
C ASN A 184 -18.10 9.62 9.52
N LYS A 185 -17.45 10.60 8.89
CA LYS A 185 -17.84 11.14 7.59
C LYS A 185 -16.71 11.00 6.58
N LEU A 186 -17.03 10.56 5.35
CA LEU A 186 -16.08 10.60 4.24
C LEU A 186 -15.87 12.03 3.75
N TYR A 187 -14.61 12.36 3.48
CA TYR A 187 -14.29 13.57 2.72
C TYR A 187 -14.87 13.48 1.31
N THR A 188 -15.58 14.53 0.93
CA THR A 188 -16.02 14.73 -0.44
C THR A 188 -14.83 15.07 -1.34
N LYS A 189 -15.00 14.85 -2.63
CA LYS A 189 -14.06 15.28 -3.65
C LYS A 189 -13.77 16.78 -3.55
N LYS A 190 -14.79 17.61 -3.32
CA LYS A 190 -14.64 19.06 -3.17
C LYS A 190 -13.71 19.42 -2.01
N GLU A 191 -13.84 18.74 -0.88
CA GLU A 191 -12.97 18.94 0.29
C GLU A 191 -11.51 18.53 -0.01
N ILE A 192 -11.31 17.36 -0.63
CA ILE A 192 -9.98 16.88 -1.01
C ILE A 192 -9.31 17.82 -2.01
N LEU A 193 -10.01 18.25 -3.06
CA LEU A 193 -9.44 19.16 -4.06
C LEU A 193 -9.17 20.56 -3.51
N LYS A 194 -9.95 21.01 -2.50
CA LYS A 194 -9.70 22.28 -1.81
C LYS A 194 -8.44 22.22 -0.94
N ASN A 195 -8.18 21.08 -0.29
CA ASN A 195 -6.97 20.86 0.51
C ASN A 195 -6.42 19.44 0.30
N PRO A 196 -5.61 19.20 -0.75
CA PRO A 196 -5.12 17.87 -1.07
C PRO A 196 -4.26 17.24 0.04
N TYR A 197 -3.59 18.05 0.87
CA TYR A 197 -2.75 17.57 1.97
C TYR A 197 -3.52 16.75 3.01
N ILE A 198 -4.85 16.86 3.08
CA ILE A 198 -5.65 16.03 4.01
C ILE A 198 -5.52 14.54 3.74
N VAL A 199 -5.15 14.11 2.52
CA VAL A 199 -5.03 12.67 2.23
C VAL A 199 -3.75 12.06 2.80
N ASP A 200 -2.77 12.90 3.16
CA ASP A 200 -1.47 12.46 3.71
C ASP A 200 -1.58 11.99 5.15
N GLN A 201 -2.61 12.41 5.89
CA GLN A 201 -2.87 11.94 7.26
C GLN A 201 -3.23 10.44 7.32
N PHE A 202 -3.58 9.85 6.18
CA PHE A 202 -3.91 8.44 6.05
C PHE A 202 -2.68 7.64 5.59
N LYS A 203 -2.50 6.45 6.18
CA LYS A 203 -1.38 5.56 5.81
C LYS A 203 -1.54 5.03 4.39
N HIS A 204 -0.80 5.56 3.43
CA HIS A 204 -0.86 5.11 2.03
C HIS A 204 -0.01 3.86 1.82
N THR A 205 -0.58 2.68 2.12
CA THR A 205 0.14 1.40 2.03
C THR A 205 0.20 0.80 0.63
N GLY A 206 -0.48 1.39 -0.37
CA GLY A 206 -0.60 0.82 -1.70
C GLY A 206 0.67 0.83 -2.54
N TRP A 207 1.64 1.70 -2.24
CA TRP A 207 2.83 1.94 -3.09
C TRP A 207 4.16 1.64 -2.38
N MET A 208 4.10 0.96 -1.25
CA MET A 208 5.27 0.86 -0.38
C MET A 208 6.12 -0.36 -0.68
N PHE A 209 7.09 -0.19 -1.55
CA PHE A 209 8.18 -1.15 -1.70
C PHE A 209 9.49 -0.44 -1.40
N ARG A 210 10.18 -0.86 -0.34
CA ARG A 210 11.52 -0.36 -0.08
C ARG A 210 12.46 -0.81 -1.19
N ARG A 211 13.28 0.11 -1.70
CA ARG A 211 14.36 -0.25 -2.65
C ARG A 211 15.35 -1.21 -2.03
N ASN A 212 16.00 -2.01 -2.87
CA ASN A 212 16.98 -3.01 -2.48
C ASN A 212 16.44 -4.02 -1.44
N THR A 213 15.13 -4.27 -1.45
CA THR A 213 14.53 -5.38 -0.72
C THR A 213 14.31 -6.55 -1.66
N ARG A 214 14.02 -7.73 -1.10
CA ARG A 214 13.62 -8.91 -1.87
C ARG A 214 12.45 -8.68 -2.82
N TYR A 215 11.64 -7.63 -2.61
CA TYR A 215 10.49 -7.27 -3.45
C TYR A 215 10.88 -6.47 -4.70
N SER A 216 12.03 -5.79 -4.67
CA SER A 216 12.55 -4.95 -5.76
C SER A 216 13.74 -5.57 -6.47
N MET A 217 14.21 -6.73 -6.03
CA MET A 217 15.39 -7.43 -6.55
C MET A 217 15.00 -8.71 -7.28
N GLY A 218 15.62 -8.96 -8.44
CA GLY A 218 15.54 -10.23 -9.15
C GLY A 218 16.58 -11.26 -8.67
N LYS A 219 16.57 -12.45 -9.29
CA LYS A 219 17.38 -13.64 -8.97
C LYS A 219 18.90 -13.40 -8.84
N ASN A 220 19.42 -12.34 -9.47
CA ASN A 220 20.85 -11.97 -9.46
C ASN A 220 21.15 -10.72 -8.59
N ASN A 221 20.31 -10.41 -7.61
CA ASN A 221 20.38 -9.18 -6.79
C ASN A 221 20.40 -7.87 -7.59
N ARG A 222 19.94 -7.92 -8.85
CA ARG A 222 19.75 -6.72 -9.68
C ARG A 222 18.37 -6.14 -9.38
N ASN A 223 18.31 -4.82 -9.21
CA ASN A 223 17.02 -4.15 -9.09
C ASN A 223 16.23 -4.28 -10.40
N PHE A 224 14.92 -4.49 -10.29
CA PHE A 224 14.05 -4.43 -11.47
C PHE A 224 14.05 -3.02 -12.05
N CYS A 225 14.36 -2.90 -13.34
CA CYS A 225 14.31 -1.65 -14.09
C CYS A 225 12.89 -1.46 -14.68
N GLY A 226 11.92 -1.09 -13.85
CA GLY A 226 10.50 -1.01 -14.24
C GLY A 226 9.87 0.38 -14.16
N TYR A 227 8.54 0.42 -14.31
CA TYR A 227 7.74 1.64 -14.15
C TYR A 227 7.95 2.29 -12.76
N VAL A 228 7.77 3.61 -12.68
CA VAL A 228 8.30 4.57 -11.69
C VAL A 228 7.89 4.36 -10.21
N ASP A 229 7.11 3.34 -9.85
CA ASP A 229 6.60 3.18 -8.48
C ASP A 229 7.53 2.37 -7.55
N PHE A 230 8.84 2.60 -7.66
CA PHE A 230 9.88 1.99 -6.81
C PHE A 230 10.53 2.97 -5.84
N PHE A 231 10.12 4.24 -5.82
CA PHE A 231 10.80 5.22 -4.99
C PHE A 231 10.28 5.14 -3.56
N ASP A 232 11.21 5.09 -2.60
CA ASP A 232 10.87 5.21 -1.18
C ASP A 232 10.11 6.54 -0.95
N PRO A 233 9.21 6.63 0.04
CA PRO A 233 8.37 7.83 0.25
C PRO A 233 9.18 9.14 0.34
N GLU A 234 10.39 9.10 0.91
CA GLU A 234 11.30 10.25 1.01
C GLU A 234 11.82 10.77 -0.34
N ILE A 235 11.67 9.99 -1.41
CA ILE A 235 12.01 10.36 -2.79
C ILE A 235 10.74 10.60 -3.63
N ASP A 236 9.72 9.73 -3.51
CA ASP A 236 8.46 9.89 -4.27
C ASP A 236 7.54 10.98 -3.68
N GLY A 237 7.83 11.44 -2.47
CA GLY A 237 7.02 12.43 -1.77
C GLY A 237 5.68 11.88 -1.28
N GLN A 238 4.95 12.77 -0.62
CA GLN A 238 3.63 12.48 -0.11
C GLN A 238 2.60 12.32 -1.23
N VAL A 239 1.61 11.46 -0.97
CA VAL A 239 0.57 11.08 -1.93
C VAL A 239 -0.31 12.26 -2.34
N SER A 240 -0.48 13.29 -1.52
CA SER A 240 -1.27 14.49 -1.84
C SER A 240 -0.86 15.19 -3.14
N TYR A 241 0.41 15.07 -3.57
CA TYR A 241 0.84 15.60 -4.87
C TYR A 241 0.07 14.97 -6.04
N LYS A 242 -0.27 13.68 -5.92
CA LYS A 242 -1.12 12.96 -6.88
C LYS A 242 -2.58 13.40 -6.83
N TYR A 243 -2.98 14.11 -5.77
CA TYR A 243 -4.31 14.69 -5.56
C TYR A 243 -4.38 16.19 -5.88
N GLY A 244 -3.32 16.77 -6.45
CA GLY A 244 -3.28 18.17 -6.88
C GLY A 244 -2.69 19.13 -5.85
N ALA A 245 -1.96 18.64 -4.84
CA ALA A 245 -1.18 19.52 -3.98
C ALA A 245 -0.19 20.35 -4.82
N LYS A 246 0.01 21.63 -4.46
CA LYS A 246 0.87 22.55 -5.20
C LYS A 246 2.34 22.14 -5.13
N ASN A 247 2.77 21.72 -3.94
CA ASN A 247 4.15 21.33 -3.68
C ASN A 247 4.21 19.84 -3.36
N LYS A 248 5.23 19.19 -3.90
CA LYS A 248 5.60 17.81 -3.56
C LYS A 248 6.32 17.82 -2.21
N LEU A 249 5.63 17.45 -1.13
CA LEU A 249 6.24 17.31 0.19
C LEU A 249 7.08 16.04 0.23
N LEU A 250 8.34 16.14 0.61
CA LEU A 250 9.25 15.00 0.74
C LEU A 250 9.43 14.67 2.22
N PRO A 251 8.86 13.57 2.76
CA PRO A 251 9.11 13.19 4.14
C PRO A 251 10.58 12.84 4.39
N PRO A 252 11.03 12.84 5.65
CA PRO A 252 12.26 12.17 6.02
C PRO A 252 12.14 10.66 5.75
N SER A 253 13.28 9.98 5.54
CA SER A 253 13.28 8.52 5.38
C SER A 253 12.77 7.81 6.62
N VAL A 254 12.43 6.53 6.47
CA VAL A 254 12.22 5.69 7.65
C VAL A 254 13.55 5.51 8.40
N CYS A 255 13.52 5.60 9.73
CA CYS A 255 14.69 5.36 10.56
C CYS A 255 15.13 3.89 10.49
N ILE A 256 16.44 3.65 10.48
CA ILE A 256 17.04 2.30 10.43
C ILE A 256 17.91 2.09 11.66
N TRP A 257 17.61 1.07 12.48
CA TRP A 257 18.40 0.79 13.69
C TRP A 257 19.84 0.41 13.35
N ASN A 258 20.81 0.94 14.12
CA ASN A 258 22.21 0.53 13.99
C ASN A 258 22.45 -0.87 14.56
N LYS A 259 21.66 -1.27 15.56
CA LYS A 259 21.69 -2.59 16.19
C LYS A 259 20.26 -3.05 16.47
N GLU A 260 20.01 -4.30 16.16
CA GLU A 260 18.74 -4.98 16.42
C GLU A 260 18.96 -6.11 17.44
N ASN A 261 17.89 -6.58 18.08
CA ASN A 261 17.91 -7.73 18.99
C ASN A 261 18.91 -7.57 20.16
N LEU A 262 18.70 -6.54 20.97
CA LEU A 262 19.55 -6.24 22.12
C LEU A 262 19.20 -7.11 23.33
N LYS A 263 20.20 -7.37 24.16
CA LYS A 263 20.05 -7.99 25.48
C LYS A 263 20.68 -7.10 26.55
N SER A 264 20.01 -6.96 27.69
CA SER A 264 20.53 -6.23 28.84
C SER A 264 19.97 -6.79 30.14
N LYS A 265 20.47 -6.29 31.27
CA LYS A 265 19.96 -6.59 32.62
C LYS A 265 18.98 -5.49 33.05
N ILE A 266 18.08 -5.82 33.97
CA ILE A 266 17.25 -4.80 34.65
C ILE A 266 18.13 -3.68 35.19
N ASN A 267 17.62 -2.45 35.12
CA ASN A 267 18.24 -1.24 35.65
C ASN A 267 19.57 -0.85 35.00
N LYS A 268 20.00 -1.54 33.95
CA LYS A 268 21.14 -1.11 33.12
C LYS A 268 20.63 -0.22 31.99
N GLU A 269 21.21 0.97 31.88
CA GLU A 269 20.95 1.88 30.78
C GLU A 269 21.41 1.26 29.45
N ILE A 270 20.58 1.40 28.43
CA ILE A 270 20.86 0.95 27.07
C ILE A 270 20.86 2.17 26.17
N ASN A 271 21.95 2.34 25.41
CA ASN A 271 22.08 3.39 24.41
C ASN A 271 21.61 2.86 23.06
N PHE A 272 20.60 3.54 22.52
CA PHE A 272 20.03 3.27 21.21
C PHE A 272 20.56 4.28 20.21
N SER A 273 20.71 3.84 18.96
CA SER A 273 21.05 4.71 17.85
C SER A 273 20.47 4.17 16.55
N PHE A 274 20.13 5.08 15.65
CA PHE A 274 19.58 4.78 14.34
C PHE A 274 20.15 5.72 13.28
N LYS A 275 20.05 5.30 12.02
CA LYS A 275 20.38 6.10 10.84
C LYS A 275 19.11 6.75 10.31
N GLN A 276 19.28 7.97 9.82
CA GLN A 276 18.25 8.75 9.17
C GLN A 276 18.83 9.29 7.87
N GLN A 277 18.17 9.05 6.74
CA GLN A 277 18.47 9.78 5.52
C GLN A 277 17.63 11.06 5.50
N PHE A 278 18.21 12.13 4.96
CA PHE A 278 17.60 13.47 4.95
C PHE A 278 17.29 14.01 6.37
N PRO A 279 18.26 14.01 7.31
CA PRO A 279 18.04 14.52 8.67
C PRO A 279 17.63 16.00 8.70
N GLU A 280 17.97 16.77 7.66
CA GLU A 280 17.58 18.18 7.52
C GLU A 280 16.06 18.38 7.39
N ARG A 281 15.29 17.32 7.08
CA ARG A 281 13.82 17.35 6.95
C ARG A 281 13.12 16.93 8.24
N VAL A 282 13.87 16.67 9.31
CA VAL A 282 13.36 16.15 10.58
C VAL A 282 13.21 17.28 11.59
N LYS A 283 11.99 17.43 12.12
CA LYS A 283 11.71 18.27 13.28
C LYS A 283 12.23 17.63 14.56
N GLU A 284 11.85 16.38 14.77
CA GLU A 284 12.20 15.56 15.92
C GLU A 284 11.98 14.08 15.61
N TYR A 285 12.43 13.20 16.49
CA TYR A 285 12.17 11.77 16.45
C TYR A 285 11.23 11.39 17.58
N LYS A 286 10.16 10.68 17.25
CA LYS A 286 9.22 10.13 18.22
C LYS A 286 9.53 8.66 18.47
N ILE A 287 9.71 8.30 19.74
CA ILE A 287 9.98 6.94 20.19
C ILE A 287 8.71 6.35 20.82
N LYS A 288 8.48 5.06 20.56
CA LYS A 288 7.49 4.23 21.24
C LYS A 288 8.15 2.96 21.74
N ILE A 289 7.88 2.61 23.00
CA ILE A 289 8.33 1.39 23.64
C ILE A 289 7.10 0.62 24.09
N GLY A 290 6.98 -0.65 23.70
CA GLY A 290 5.88 -1.50 24.13
C GLY A 290 6.27 -2.94 24.37
N LYS A 291 5.38 -3.70 25.01
CA LYS A 291 5.59 -5.12 25.37
C LYS A 291 5.06 -6.10 24.32
N LYS A 292 4.24 -5.65 23.38
CA LYS A 292 3.65 -6.51 22.33
C LYS A 292 4.15 -6.13 20.94
N SER A 293 4.91 -7.05 20.34
CA SER A 293 5.29 -6.97 18.94
C SER A 293 4.09 -6.99 18.02
N LYS A 294 4.21 -6.25 16.92
CA LYS A 294 3.29 -6.38 15.76
C LYS A 294 3.94 -7.00 14.54
N ASN A 295 5.18 -7.50 14.68
CA ASN A 295 5.98 -8.07 13.59
C ASN A 295 5.99 -7.14 12.37
N TYR A 296 6.14 -5.85 12.63
CA TYR A 296 6.21 -4.84 11.58
C TYR A 296 7.63 -4.80 11.02
N SER A 297 7.75 -5.09 9.73
CA SER A 297 9.00 -4.88 9.02
C SER A 297 8.78 -4.52 7.55
N TYR A 298 9.64 -3.65 7.03
CA TYR A 298 9.68 -3.32 5.61
C TYR A 298 10.46 -4.34 4.77
N ASN A 299 11.26 -5.19 5.41
CA ASN A 299 11.94 -6.30 4.74
C ASN A 299 10.97 -7.47 4.45
N TYR A 300 9.89 -7.54 5.22
CA TYR A 300 8.83 -8.54 5.11
C TYR A 300 7.48 -7.82 5.10
N LEU A 301 7.08 -7.33 3.93
CA LEU A 301 5.84 -6.58 3.73
C LEU A 301 4.62 -7.47 3.98
N ILE A 302 4.20 -7.57 5.23
CA ILE A 302 2.94 -8.19 5.62
C ILE A 302 1.93 -7.05 5.75
N TYR A 303 1.10 -6.84 4.73
CA TYR A 303 0.15 -5.71 4.66
C TYR A 303 -0.70 -5.52 5.92
N LYS A 304 -1.16 -6.62 6.52
CA LYS A 304 -1.91 -6.61 7.79
C LYS A 304 -1.10 -6.09 8.97
N ASN A 305 0.21 -6.34 8.99
CA ASN A 305 1.10 -5.84 10.03
C ASN A 305 1.46 -4.38 9.78
N LEU A 306 1.43 -3.92 8.52
CA LEU A 306 1.69 -2.51 8.22
C LEU A 306 0.71 -1.57 8.91
N LEU A 307 -0.51 -1.98 9.21
CA LEU A 307 -1.45 -1.13 9.94
C LEU A 307 -1.12 -0.95 11.43
N ASN A 308 -0.32 -1.84 12.01
CA ASN A 308 -0.22 -1.98 13.44
C ASN A 308 1.13 -1.44 13.94
N GLU A 309 1.08 -0.34 14.66
CA GLU A 309 2.20 0.18 15.45
C GLU A 309 2.40 -0.69 16.70
N THR A 310 3.61 -0.68 17.28
CA THR A 310 3.94 -1.44 18.51
C THR A 310 2.80 -1.34 19.54
N GLY A 311 2.38 -2.49 20.07
CA GLY A 311 1.25 -2.56 21.00
C GLY A 311 1.70 -2.56 22.45
N ASP A 312 0.74 -2.27 23.34
CA ASP A 312 0.98 -2.22 24.79
C ASP A 312 2.11 -1.24 25.13
N ILE A 313 1.90 0.02 24.72
CA ILE A 313 2.88 1.10 24.86
C ILE A 313 3.05 1.42 26.34
N ILE A 314 4.26 1.24 26.83
CA ILE A 314 4.65 1.54 28.21
C ILE A 314 5.34 2.90 28.32
N ASP A 315 5.91 3.40 27.21
CA ASP A 315 6.54 4.71 27.17
C ASP A 315 6.51 5.31 25.75
N SER A 316 6.43 6.64 25.66
CA SER A 316 6.57 7.40 24.43
C SER A 316 7.10 8.81 24.72
N PHE A 317 8.18 9.18 24.03
CA PHE A 317 8.84 10.47 24.17
C PHE A 317 9.45 10.91 22.84
N SER A 318 9.92 12.15 22.77
CA SER A 318 10.61 12.71 21.60
C SER A 318 12.07 13.03 21.92
N THR A 319 12.91 13.03 20.89
CA THR A 319 14.31 13.51 20.94
C THR A 319 14.66 14.23 19.63
N THR A 320 15.62 15.13 19.66
CA THR A 320 16.13 15.82 18.47
C THR A 320 17.36 15.15 17.88
N THR A 321 17.94 14.16 18.56
CA THR A 321 19.14 13.43 18.13
C THR A 321 18.79 12.02 17.64
N ASN A 322 19.63 11.45 16.79
CA ASN A 322 19.47 10.07 16.32
C ASN A 322 19.92 9.00 17.33
N THR A 323 20.03 9.39 18.59
CA THR A 323 20.45 8.59 19.73
C THR A 323 19.57 8.91 20.93
N PHE A 324 19.35 7.92 21.80
CA PHE A 324 18.71 8.10 23.09
C PHE A 324 19.11 6.96 24.03
N SER A 325 18.91 7.17 25.32
CA SER A 325 19.18 6.18 26.37
C SER A 325 17.90 5.82 27.07
N PHE A 326 17.73 4.54 27.40
CA PHE A 326 16.55 4.07 28.13
C PHE A 326 16.94 3.00 29.15
N LYS A 327 16.28 3.04 30.32
CA LYS A 327 16.50 2.10 31.43
C LYS A 327 15.22 1.32 31.70
N PHE A 328 15.30 0.01 31.53
CA PHE A 328 14.18 -0.89 31.83
C PHE A 328 14.20 -1.32 33.29
N THR A 329 13.05 -1.23 33.95
CA THR A 329 12.88 -1.57 35.38
C THR A 329 12.31 -2.96 35.60
N GLU A 330 11.81 -3.62 34.55
CA GLU A 330 11.19 -4.94 34.62
C GLU A 330 11.81 -5.92 33.61
N LYS A 331 11.86 -7.20 33.96
CA LYS A 331 12.23 -8.26 33.02
C LYS A 331 11.19 -8.39 31.93
N GLY A 332 11.61 -8.76 30.73
CA GLY A 332 10.68 -9.03 29.66
C GLY A 332 11.24 -8.83 28.26
N LYS A 333 10.34 -8.89 27.29
CA LYS A 333 10.61 -8.57 25.89
C LYS A 333 9.95 -7.24 25.58
N TYR A 334 10.73 -6.32 25.02
CA TYR A 334 10.28 -5.01 24.63
C TYR A 334 10.55 -4.81 23.14
N TYR A 335 9.70 -3.99 22.54
CA TYR A 335 9.74 -3.65 21.13
C TYR A 335 9.74 -2.14 21.04
N ILE A 336 10.72 -1.61 20.33
CA ILE A 336 10.95 -0.19 20.22
C ILE A 336 10.81 0.20 18.75
N THR A 337 10.04 1.25 18.51
CA THR A 337 9.93 1.87 17.20
C THR A 337 10.23 3.35 17.31
N VAL A 338 10.79 3.90 16.25
CA VAL A 338 11.09 5.32 16.12
C VAL A 338 10.52 5.84 14.81
N SER A 339 9.99 7.06 14.81
CA SER A 339 9.54 7.75 13.61
C SER A 339 10.17 9.13 13.54
N ALA A 340 10.65 9.49 12.36
CA ALA A 340 11.09 10.86 12.08
C ALA A 340 9.87 11.73 11.76
N ILE A 341 9.70 12.80 12.53
CA ILE A 341 8.62 13.76 12.34
C ILE A 341 9.06 14.80 11.30
N PRO A 342 8.33 14.98 10.18
CA PRO A 342 8.68 15.99 9.19
C PRO A 342 8.56 17.41 9.76
N ASP A 343 9.43 18.31 9.32
CA ASP A 343 9.40 19.75 9.65
C ASP A 343 8.07 20.43 9.30
N TYR A 344 7.41 20.01 8.24
CA TYR A 344 6.13 20.55 7.78
C TYR A 344 4.89 20.00 8.50
N ILE A 345 5.02 19.10 9.50
CA ILE A 345 3.88 18.36 10.08
C ILE A 345 2.78 19.26 10.65
N ASP A 346 3.16 20.44 11.16
CA ASP A 346 2.23 21.39 11.79
C ASP A 346 1.36 22.12 10.74
N GLU A 347 1.89 22.33 9.54
CA GLU A 347 1.18 22.98 8.42
C GLU A 347 0.43 21.97 7.56
N HIS A 348 0.97 20.76 7.44
CA HIS A 348 0.49 19.71 6.55
C HIS A 348 0.41 18.38 7.30
N PRO A 349 -0.81 17.92 7.64
CA PRO A 349 -0.97 16.68 8.40
C PRO A 349 -0.46 15.50 7.58
N SER A 350 0.36 14.66 8.19
CA SER A 350 0.99 13.54 7.51
C SER A 350 1.04 12.30 8.39
N TYR A 351 0.89 11.14 7.78
CA TYR A 351 1.13 9.86 8.42
C TYR A 351 2.61 9.69 8.73
N LEU A 352 2.90 9.26 9.96
CA LEU A 352 4.26 9.06 10.44
C LEU A 352 4.73 7.64 10.15
N TRP A 353 5.82 7.52 9.40
CA TRP A 353 6.44 6.25 9.09
C TRP A 353 7.34 5.78 10.24
N TRP A 354 6.95 4.69 10.89
CA TRP A 354 7.71 4.07 11.97
C TRP A 354 8.80 3.16 11.43
N SER A 355 9.91 3.00 12.16
CA SER A 355 10.98 2.04 11.88
C SER A 355 10.50 0.59 11.98
N ASP A 356 11.34 -0.34 11.51
CA ASP A 356 11.26 -1.75 11.94
C ASP A 356 11.33 -1.84 13.49
N GLU A 357 10.76 -2.89 14.09
CA GLU A 357 10.79 -3.06 15.55
C GLU A 357 12.20 -3.48 16.03
N CYS A 358 12.82 -2.68 16.90
CA CYS A 358 14.00 -3.14 17.63
C CYS A 358 13.55 -3.94 18.86
N LYS A 359 13.88 -5.23 18.86
CA LYS A 359 13.61 -6.13 19.99
C LYS A 359 14.69 -5.97 21.06
N VAL A 360 14.26 -5.87 22.32
CA VAL A 360 15.13 -5.84 23.49
C VAL A 360 14.68 -6.91 24.49
N ILE A 361 15.62 -7.70 24.99
CA ILE A 361 15.37 -8.69 26.05
C ILE A 361 16.06 -8.21 27.33
N ILE A 362 15.27 -8.08 28.40
CA ILE A 362 15.75 -7.68 29.72
C ILE A 362 15.70 -8.89 30.65
N GLU A 363 16.89 -9.31 31.09
CA GLU A 363 17.14 -10.47 31.95
C GLU A 363 17.25 -10.14 33.44
#